data_AF-A0A915NY96-F1
#
_entry.id   AF-A0A915NY96-F1
#
_cell.length_a   1.000
_cell.length_b   1.000
_cell.length_c   1.000
_cell.angle_alpha   90.00
_cell.angle_beta   90.00
_cell.angle_gamma   90.00
#
_symmetry.space_group_name_H-M   'P 1'
#
loop_
_entity.id
_entity.type
_entity.pdbx_description
1 polymer ?
#
loop_
_entity_poly.entity_id
_entity_poly.type
_entity_poly.pdbx_seq_one_letter_code
_entity_poly.pdbx_strand_id
1 'polypeptide(L)'
;MIGLLRMFRSGILETFAPNITFGFKHKELMSDLINNFNKNSIQNNCAKLCDKISSNITGYLTSNNDSIELLTSMFAKEFRGNNKFAHLRDFFILIPTLMIVQIEYISKCRARLSNKKMSLNEDLAVAGSFNEQFIFVEDGFSIGIAYVLTLLNQQFFFNSLNWFDSVFNKIHSEVIKCKNEQKLALKAKDESLARLLALKQSQLNEQLEEFKRLMYSLNSALTFLQANEVCDENIEETYLDDF
;
A
#
# COMPACT_ATOMS: atom_id res chain seq x y z
N MET A 1 8.22 6.13 6.56
CA MET A 1 7.48 7.26 7.14
C MET A 1 5.99 7.26 6.80
N ILE A 2 5.58 7.07 5.53
CA ILE A 2 4.16 7.05 5.13
C ILE A 2 3.36 5.90 5.77
N GLY A 3 3.92 4.69 5.90
CA GLY A 3 3.25 3.57 6.59
C GLY A 3 2.98 3.85 8.08
N LEU A 4 3.90 4.53 8.76
CA LEU A 4 3.72 4.94 10.16
C LEU A 4 2.67 6.06 10.25
N LEU A 5 2.64 7.00 9.31
CA LEU A 5 1.59 8.02 9.21
C LEU A 5 0.22 7.40 8.92
N ARG A 6 0.15 6.35 8.08
CA ARG A 6 -1.07 5.57 7.81
C ARG A 6 -1.51 4.78 9.05
N MET A 7 -0.59 4.19 9.79
CA MET A 7 -0.86 3.44 11.02
C MET A 7 -1.23 4.36 12.17
N PHE A 8 -0.63 5.56 12.24
CA PHE A 8 -1.02 6.61 13.18
C PHE A 8 -2.39 7.18 12.80
N ARG A 9 -2.67 7.39 11.51
CA ARG A 9 -3.97 7.81 11.00
C ARG A 9 -5.04 6.75 11.26
N SER A 10 -4.80 5.48 10.96
CA SER A 10 -5.76 4.40 11.19
C SER A 10 -5.92 4.12 12.68
N GLY A 11 -4.84 4.19 13.47
CA GLY A 11 -4.89 4.04 14.92
C GLY A 11 -5.59 5.20 15.61
N ILE A 12 -5.36 6.44 15.17
CA ILE A 12 -6.12 7.61 15.61
C ILE A 12 -7.56 7.47 15.16
N LEU A 13 -7.84 7.10 13.90
CA LEU A 13 -9.22 6.93 13.42
C LEU A 13 -9.92 5.74 14.11
N GLU A 14 -9.29 4.62 14.41
CA GLU A 14 -9.93 3.49 15.09
C GLU A 14 -10.02 3.66 16.61
N THR A 15 -9.18 4.49 17.23
CA THR A 15 -9.27 4.78 18.68
C THR A 15 -10.12 6.02 18.96
N PHE A 16 -10.06 7.03 18.09
CA PHE A 16 -10.86 8.25 18.18
C PHE A 16 -12.16 8.17 17.39
N ALA A 17 -12.29 7.46 16.25
CA ALA A 17 -13.59 7.38 15.58
C ALA A 17 -14.62 6.69 16.47
N PRO A 18 -14.41 5.58 17.19
CA PRO A 18 -15.43 5.08 18.09
C PRO A 18 -15.58 5.96 19.34
N ASN A 19 -14.60 6.73 19.81
CA ASN A 19 -14.79 7.61 20.98
C ASN A 19 -15.44 8.96 20.65
N ILE A 20 -15.14 9.53 19.48
CA ILE A 20 -15.86 10.64 18.86
C ILE A 20 -17.24 10.13 18.45
N THR A 21 -17.36 8.97 17.78
CA THR A 21 -18.66 8.39 17.44
C THR A 21 -19.43 7.93 18.70
N PHE A 22 -18.82 7.52 19.81
CA PHE A 22 -19.59 7.22 21.03
C PHE A 22 -20.11 8.50 21.70
N GLY A 23 -19.38 9.62 21.58
CA GLY A 23 -19.86 10.95 21.95
C GLY A 23 -20.83 11.59 20.95
N PHE A 24 -20.77 11.23 19.65
CA PHE A 24 -21.40 11.96 18.54
C PHE A 24 -22.28 11.10 17.59
N LYS A 25 -22.40 9.78 17.77
CA LYS A 25 -23.36 8.89 17.05
C LYS A 25 -24.79 9.19 17.45
N HIS A 26 -24.96 9.92 18.54
CA HIS A 26 -26.20 10.56 18.89
C HIS A 26 -26.21 12.03 18.45
N LYS A 27 -26.02 12.26 17.15
CA LYS A 27 -26.34 13.57 16.55
C LYS A 27 -27.79 13.98 16.87
N GLU A 28 -28.68 12.99 17.04
CA GLU A 28 -30.05 13.14 17.54
C GLU A 28 -30.15 13.35 19.06
N LEU A 29 -29.36 12.66 19.92
CA LEU A 29 -29.43 12.96 21.37
C LEU A 29 -28.86 14.34 21.70
N MET A 30 -27.88 14.87 20.97
CA MET A 30 -27.34 16.19 21.32
C MET A 30 -28.37 17.30 21.03
N SER A 31 -29.10 17.22 19.92
CA SER A 31 -30.25 18.10 19.64
C SER A 31 -31.41 17.87 20.62
N ASP A 32 -31.69 16.63 21.02
CA ASP A 32 -32.75 16.30 21.97
C ASP A 32 -32.37 16.67 23.42
N LEU A 33 -31.09 16.63 23.78
CA LEU A 33 -30.56 17.08 25.07
C LEU A 33 -30.58 18.61 25.17
N ILE A 34 -30.29 19.32 24.08
CA ILE A 34 -30.42 20.79 23.99
C ILE A 34 -31.89 21.23 24.13
N ASN A 35 -32.83 20.42 23.66
CA ASN A 35 -34.26 20.67 23.81
C ASN A 35 -34.80 20.29 25.21
N ASN A 36 -34.21 19.30 25.87
CA ASN A 36 -34.63 18.81 27.20
C ASN A 36 -33.99 19.56 28.38
N PHE A 37 -32.81 20.18 28.22
CA PHE A 37 -32.16 20.98 29.26
C PHE A 37 -32.50 22.46 29.13
N ASN A 38 -33.26 22.96 30.09
CA ASN A 38 -33.67 24.36 30.19
C ASN A 38 -32.45 25.32 30.26
N LYS A 39 -32.30 26.17 29.22
CA LYS A 39 -31.74 27.54 29.21
C LYS A 39 -30.49 27.85 30.06
N ASN A 40 -29.37 27.16 29.85
CA ASN A 40 -28.05 27.77 30.11
C ASN A 40 -27.38 28.11 28.78
N SER A 41 -27.33 29.41 28.46
CA SER A 41 -26.74 29.94 27.22
C SER A 41 -25.30 29.45 27.00
N ILE A 42 -24.56 29.23 28.10
CA ILE A 42 -23.18 28.75 28.09
C ILE A 42 -23.09 27.29 27.65
N GLN A 43 -23.98 26.40 28.11
CA GLN A 43 -23.96 24.98 27.72
C GLN A 43 -24.34 24.80 26.25
N ASN A 44 -25.33 25.54 25.76
CA ASN A 44 -25.73 25.53 24.35
C ASN A 44 -24.64 26.13 23.44
N ASN A 45 -23.95 27.18 23.89
CA ASN A 45 -22.83 27.75 23.15
C ASN A 45 -21.62 26.82 23.15
N CYS A 46 -21.30 26.16 24.27
CA CYS A 46 -20.25 25.15 24.33
C CYS A 46 -20.56 23.94 23.44
N ALA A 47 -21.79 23.44 23.42
CA ALA A 47 -22.19 22.34 22.54
C ALA A 47 -22.03 22.73 21.05
N LYS A 48 -22.53 23.91 20.65
CA LYS A 48 -22.35 24.43 19.27
C LYS A 48 -20.89 24.67 18.91
N LEU A 49 -20.07 25.14 19.87
CA LEU A 49 -18.64 25.32 19.67
C LEU A 49 -17.95 23.96 19.49
N CYS A 50 -18.29 22.96 20.30
CA CYS A 50 -17.79 21.60 20.17
C CYS A 50 -18.19 20.98 18.82
N ASP A 51 -19.43 21.17 18.36
CA ASP A 51 -19.87 20.71 17.04
C ASP A 51 -19.11 21.40 15.91
N LYS A 52 -18.87 22.72 16.05
CA LYS A 52 -18.10 23.48 15.06
C LYS A 52 -16.62 23.08 15.05
N ILE A 53 -16.02 22.85 16.21
CA ILE A 53 -14.64 22.36 16.34
C ILE A 53 -14.56 20.92 15.80
N SER A 54 -15.54 20.07 16.10
CA SER A 54 -15.61 18.69 15.60
C SER A 54 -15.75 18.66 14.08
N SER A 55 -16.64 19.48 13.52
CA SER A 55 -16.79 19.64 12.08
C SER A 55 -15.51 20.18 11.44
N ASN A 56 -14.85 21.15 12.07
CA ASN A 56 -13.59 21.70 11.56
C ASN A 56 -12.47 20.66 11.62
N ILE A 57 -12.29 19.96 12.74
CA ILE A 57 -11.27 18.91 12.89
C ILE A 57 -11.55 17.77 11.90
N THR A 58 -12.80 17.36 11.76
CA THR A 58 -13.20 16.36 10.75
C THR A 58 -12.83 16.86 9.35
N GLY A 59 -13.16 18.12 9.02
CA GLY A 59 -12.75 18.77 7.77
C GLY A 59 -11.24 18.76 7.56
N TYR A 60 -10.44 19.22 8.52
CA TYR A 60 -8.98 19.22 8.41
C TYR A 60 -8.38 17.80 8.29
N LEU A 61 -8.95 16.82 8.99
CA LEU A 61 -8.47 15.43 8.93
C LEU A 61 -8.85 14.74 7.61
N THR A 62 -9.96 15.13 6.98
CA THR A 62 -10.37 14.63 5.67
C THR A 62 -9.70 15.38 4.51
N SER A 63 -9.42 16.67 4.68
CA SER A 63 -8.84 17.55 3.65
C SER A 63 -7.31 17.57 3.61
N ASN A 64 -6.61 16.87 4.51
CA ASN A 64 -5.14 16.81 4.51
C ASN A 64 -4.51 15.97 3.36
N ASN A 65 -5.29 15.55 2.36
CA ASN A 65 -4.77 14.87 1.16
C ASN A 65 -4.16 15.86 0.15
N ASP A 66 -4.47 17.15 0.26
CA ASP A 66 -4.01 18.22 -0.65
C ASP A 66 -2.48 18.29 -0.78
N SER A 67 -1.71 17.89 0.24
CA SER A 67 -0.25 17.98 0.20
C SER A 67 0.39 17.00 -0.80
N ILE A 68 -0.13 15.78 -0.90
CA ILE A 68 0.39 14.78 -1.84
C ILE A 68 -0.08 15.11 -3.26
N GLU A 69 -1.31 15.57 -3.39
CA GLU A 69 -1.87 16.00 -4.67
C GLU A 69 -1.19 17.26 -5.22
N LEU A 70 -0.91 18.24 -4.36
CA LEU A 70 -0.13 19.43 -4.70
C LEU A 70 1.29 19.04 -5.13
N LEU A 71 1.94 18.12 -4.41
CA LEU A 71 3.26 17.63 -4.77
C LEU A 71 3.23 16.93 -6.13
N THR A 72 2.23 16.07 -6.35
CA THR A 72 2.05 15.32 -7.59
C THR A 72 1.81 16.28 -8.76
N SER A 73 0.94 17.28 -8.60
CA SER A 73 0.61 18.25 -9.65
C SER A 73 1.77 19.20 -9.98
N MET A 74 2.56 19.62 -9.00
CA MET A 74 3.76 20.43 -9.23
C MET A 74 4.81 19.66 -10.03
N PHE A 75 5.10 18.42 -9.65
CA PHE A 75 6.10 17.62 -10.36
C PHE A 75 5.58 17.08 -11.71
N ALA A 76 4.28 16.79 -11.84
CA ALA A 76 3.71 16.31 -13.09
C ALA A 76 3.96 17.30 -14.25
N LYS A 77 3.81 18.60 -13.98
CA LYS A 77 4.05 19.66 -14.98
C LYS A 77 5.51 19.67 -15.47
N GLU A 78 6.46 19.56 -14.55
CA GLU A 78 7.90 19.55 -14.86
C GLU A 78 8.34 18.30 -15.62
N PHE A 79 7.83 17.12 -15.23
CA PHE A 79 8.22 15.85 -15.85
C PHE A 79 7.50 15.54 -17.17
N ARG A 80 6.27 16.04 -17.38
CA ARG A 80 5.51 15.82 -18.63
C ARG A 80 5.79 16.87 -19.70
N GLY A 81 6.07 18.12 -19.32
CA GLY A 81 6.19 19.24 -20.26
C GLY A 81 7.54 19.37 -20.97
N ASN A 82 8.58 18.67 -20.50
CA ASN A 82 9.96 18.91 -20.95
C ASN A 82 10.49 17.74 -21.79
N ASN A 83 10.93 18.02 -23.03
CA ASN A 83 11.49 17.02 -23.96
C ASN A 83 12.75 16.33 -23.41
N LYS A 84 13.41 16.92 -22.41
CA LYS A 84 14.53 16.32 -21.67
C LYS A 84 14.16 14.99 -20.98
N PHE A 85 12.90 14.81 -20.61
CA PHE A 85 12.40 13.65 -19.88
C PHE A 85 11.57 12.69 -20.75
N ALA A 86 11.71 12.74 -22.08
CA ALA A 86 10.96 11.86 -22.99
C ALA A 86 11.12 10.36 -22.67
N HIS A 87 12.28 9.94 -22.16
CA HIS A 87 12.54 8.56 -21.74
C HIS A 87 11.66 8.10 -20.56
N LEU A 88 11.13 9.02 -19.75
CA LEU A 88 10.23 8.68 -18.65
C LEU A 88 8.88 8.19 -19.15
N ARG A 89 8.49 8.45 -20.41
CA ARG A 89 7.22 7.97 -21.00
C ARG A 89 7.09 6.44 -20.99
N ASP A 90 8.22 5.74 -21.07
CA ASP A 90 8.27 4.28 -21.11
C ASP A 90 8.71 3.66 -19.77
N PHE A 91 8.72 4.46 -18.69
CA PHE A 91 9.15 4.02 -17.36
C PHE A 91 8.36 2.81 -16.84
N PHE A 92 7.07 2.71 -17.19
CA PHE A 92 6.22 1.59 -16.80
C PHE A 92 6.77 0.20 -17.20
N ILE A 93 7.62 0.13 -18.23
CA ILE A 93 8.27 -1.12 -18.67
C ILE A 93 9.32 -1.60 -17.66
N LEU A 94 9.95 -0.69 -16.91
CA LEU A 94 10.96 -1.02 -15.90
C LEU A 94 10.35 -1.56 -14.60
N ILE A 95 9.09 -1.21 -14.32
CA ILE A 95 8.40 -1.55 -13.07
C ILE A 95 8.40 -3.07 -12.78
N PRO A 96 8.03 -3.96 -13.73
CA PRO A 96 8.15 -5.41 -13.55
C PRO A 96 9.52 -5.88 -13.07
N THR A 97 10.60 -5.34 -13.64
CA THR A 97 11.98 -5.70 -13.27
C THR A 97 12.28 -5.28 -11.83
N LEU A 98 11.88 -4.06 -11.44
CA LEU A 98 12.04 -3.57 -10.07
C LEU A 98 11.26 -4.43 -9.06
N MET A 99 10.04 -4.85 -9.42
CA MET A 99 9.22 -5.71 -8.58
C MET A 99 9.87 -7.07 -8.30
N ILE A 100 10.48 -7.69 -9.32
CA ILE A 100 11.23 -8.94 -9.15
C ILE A 100 12.40 -8.74 -8.19
N VAL A 101 13.21 -7.70 -8.40
CA VAL A 101 14.36 -7.37 -7.55
C VAL A 101 13.92 -7.14 -6.11
N GLN A 102 12.80 -6.44 -5.91
CA GLN A 102 12.26 -6.20 -4.58
C GLN A 102 11.83 -7.49 -3.89
N ILE A 103 11.15 -8.40 -4.59
CA ILE A 103 10.72 -9.69 -4.01
C ILE A 103 11.94 -10.53 -3.63
N GLU A 104 12.97 -10.58 -4.48
CA GLU A 104 14.21 -11.30 -4.15
C GLU A 104 14.91 -10.71 -2.91
N TYR A 105 14.93 -9.38 -2.80
CA TYR A 105 15.46 -8.70 -1.62
C TYR A 105 14.65 -9.05 -0.36
N ILE A 106 13.33 -9.01 -0.47
CA ILE A 106 12.38 -9.36 0.61
C ILE A 106 12.61 -10.80 1.09
N SER A 107 12.70 -11.75 0.15
CA SER A 107 12.97 -13.16 0.47
C SER A 107 14.32 -13.36 1.16
N LYS A 108 15.39 -12.67 0.72
CA LYS A 108 16.71 -12.72 1.36
C LYS A 108 16.67 -12.17 2.79
N CYS A 109 16.00 -11.05 3.01
CA CYS A 109 15.84 -10.48 4.35
C CYS A 109 15.04 -11.41 5.26
N ARG A 110 13.96 -12.03 4.75
CA ARG A 110 13.15 -12.99 5.50
C ARG A 110 13.95 -14.22 5.92
N ALA A 111 14.77 -14.78 5.02
CA ALA A 111 15.67 -15.88 5.32
C ALA A 111 16.72 -15.54 6.39
N ARG A 112 17.24 -14.30 6.42
CA ARG A 112 18.14 -13.83 7.49
C ARG A 112 17.43 -13.75 8.85
N LEU A 113 16.18 -13.29 8.86
CA LEU A 113 15.38 -13.20 10.08
C LEU A 113 14.99 -14.57 10.65
N SER A 114 14.67 -15.55 9.79
CA SER A 114 14.38 -16.93 10.24
C SER A 114 15.61 -17.60 10.86
N ASN A 115 16.80 -17.38 10.29
CA ASN A 115 18.04 -17.95 10.81
C ASN A 115 18.47 -17.31 12.14
N LYS A 116 18.18 -16.01 12.34
CA LYS A 116 18.49 -15.30 13.60
C LYS A 116 17.59 -15.77 14.76
N LYS A 117 16.33 -16.11 14.50
CA LYS A 117 15.42 -16.70 15.50
C LYS A 117 15.90 -18.06 16.04
N MET A 118 16.68 -18.81 15.26
CA MET A 118 17.29 -20.09 15.68
C MET A 118 18.56 -19.90 16.53
N SER A 119 19.21 -18.73 16.47
CA SER A 119 20.47 -18.43 17.16
C SER A 119 20.30 -17.67 18.47
N LEU A 120 19.08 -17.23 18.81
CA LEU A 120 18.79 -16.53 20.06
C LEU A 120 18.46 -17.51 21.18
N ASN A 121 19.46 -18.31 21.56
CA ASN A 121 19.53 -18.84 22.92
C ASN A 121 19.98 -17.69 23.85
N GLU A 122 18.98 -17.14 24.54
CA GLU A 122 18.94 -16.39 25.80
C GLU A 122 19.75 -15.10 26.06
N ASP A 123 21.07 -14.97 25.85
CA ASP A 123 21.79 -13.95 26.68
C ASP A 123 22.24 -12.64 26.02
N LEU A 124 21.84 -12.32 24.78
CA LEU A 124 22.27 -11.06 24.15
C LEU A 124 21.20 -10.38 23.28
N ALA A 125 19.95 -10.40 23.73
CA ALA A 125 18.84 -9.69 23.06
C ALA A 125 18.85 -8.16 23.28
N VAL A 126 19.79 -7.60 24.05
CA VAL A 126 19.71 -6.19 24.53
C VAL A 126 20.66 -5.21 23.84
N ALA A 127 21.67 -5.64 23.08
CA ALA A 127 22.68 -4.71 22.53
C ALA A 127 23.20 -5.03 21.11
N GLY A 128 22.38 -5.70 20.28
CA GLY A 128 22.77 -6.13 18.94
C GLY A 128 21.99 -5.43 17.81
N SER A 129 22.45 -4.23 17.44
CA SER A 129 22.13 -3.53 16.19
C SER A 129 20.73 -2.90 16.06
N PHE A 130 20.62 -1.67 16.58
CA PHE A 130 19.62 -0.66 16.21
C PHE A 130 19.62 -0.35 14.70
N ASN A 131 20.62 -0.82 13.94
CA ASN A 131 20.78 -0.61 12.49
C ASN A 131 20.16 -1.73 11.61
N GLU A 132 19.82 -2.89 12.15
CA GLU A 132 19.14 -3.98 11.38
C GLU A 132 17.61 -3.93 11.52
N GLN A 133 17.10 -2.97 12.30
CA GLN A 133 15.68 -2.77 12.63
C GLN A 133 15.03 -1.69 11.75
N PHE A 134 15.49 -1.51 10.51
CA PHE A 134 14.67 -0.81 9.52
C PHE A 134 13.50 -1.71 9.17
N ILE A 135 12.48 -1.59 10.01
CA ILE A 135 11.09 -2.00 9.85
C ILE A 135 10.79 -2.07 8.36
N PHE A 136 10.57 -3.29 7.91
CA PHE A 136 10.19 -3.68 6.57
C PHE A 136 8.99 -2.82 6.12
N VAL A 137 9.25 -1.68 5.47
CA VAL A 137 8.18 -0.84 4.94
C VAL A 137 7.74 -1.48 3.63
N GLU A 138 7.02 -2.61 3.71
CA GLU A 138 6.51 -3.34 2.53
C GLU A 138 5.71 -2.41 1.62
N ASP A 139 4.94 -1.50 2.21
CA ASP A 139 4.09 -0.56 1.46
C ASP A 139 4.86 0.63 0.87
N GLY A 140 6.09 0.88 1.31
CA GLY A 140 6.89 2.05 0.89
C GLY A 140 7.32 1.95 -0.57
N PHE A 141 7.62 0.74 -1.03
CA PHE A 141 7.93 0.47 -2.42
C PHE A 141 6.69 0.57 -3.30
N SER A 142 5.59 -0.09 -2.91
CA SER A 142 4.31 -0.08 -3.63
C SER A 142 3.75 1.33 -3.79
N ILE A 143 3.80 2.15 -2.74
CA ILE A 143 3.33 3.54 -2.80
C ILE A 143 4.24 4.43 -3.65
N GLY A 144 5.55 4.15 -3.68
CA GLY A 144 6.49 4.85 -4.55
C GLY A 144 6.23 4.55 -6.04
N ILE A 145 5.99 3.28 -6.37
CA ILE A 145 5.61 2.89 -7.74
C ILE A 145 4.28 3.53 -8.13
N ALA A 146 3.28 3.45 -7.26
CA ALA A 146 1.98 4.04 -7.50
C ALA A 146 2.11 5.56 -7.73
N TYR A 147 2.91 6.25 -6.91
CA TYR A 147 3.20 7.68 -7.08
C TYR A 147 3.81 7.99 -8.44
N VAL A 148 4.84 7.25 -8.87
CA VAL A 148 5.49 7.50 -10.18
C VAL A 148 4.54 7.20 -11.35
N LEU A 149 3.72 6.14 -11.24
CA LEU A 149 2.72 5.81 -12.25
C LEU A 149 1.65 6.90 -12.39
N THR A 150 1.15 7.43 -11.28
CA THR A 150 0.19 8.54 -11.26
C THR A 150 0.85 9.83 -11.76
N LEU A 151 2.06 10.14 -11.29
CA LEU A 151 2.84 11.31 -11.69
C LEU A 151 3.05 11.37 -13.21
N LEU A 152 3.31 10.22 -13.86
CA LEU A 152 3.54 10.14 -15.30
C LEU A 152 2.30 9.77 -16.13
N ASN A 153 1.15 9.54 -15.48
CA ASN A 153 -0.09 9.05 -16.11
C ASN A 153 0.10 7.77 -16.94
N GLN A 154 0.80 6.78 -16.38
CA GLN A 154 1.16 5.53 -17.07
C GLN A 154 0.41 4.30 -16.58
N GLN A 155 -0.55 4.48 -15.68
CA GLN A 155 -1.27 3.36 -15.07
C GLN A 155 -2.00 2.50 -16.10
N PHE A 156 -2.61 3.11 -17.12
CA PHE A 156 -3.28 2.37 -18.21
C PHE A 156 -2.30 1.48 -18.98
N PHE A 157 -1.14 2.03 -19.38
CA PHE A 157 -0.10 1.28 -20.08
C PHE A 157 0.47 0.16 -19.23
N PHE A 158 0.70 0.40 -17.94
CA PHE A 158 1.14 -0.62 -17.00
C PHE A 158 0.11 -1.76 -16.89
N ASN A 159 -1.17 -1.44 -16.73
CA ASN A 159 -2.23 -2.45 -16.65
C ASN A 159 -2.35 -3.27 -17.94
N SER A 160 -2.14 -2.66 -19.11
CA SER A 160 -2.18 -3.36 -20.40
C SER A 160 -1.13 -4.47 -20.54
N LEU A 161 -0.05 -4.43 -19.76
CA LEU A 161 0.97 -5.48 -19.76
C LEU A 161 0.46 -6.82 -19.20
N ASN A 162 -0.62 -6.81 -18.39
CA ASN A 162 -1.11 -7.99 -17.65
C ASN A 162 0.04 -8.77 -16.99
N TRP A 163 0.99 -8.02 -16.41
CA TRP A 163 2.25 -8.55 -15.90
C TRP A 163 2.02 -9.57 -14.77
N PHE A 164 1.16 -9.24 -13.82
CA PHE A 164 0.87 -10.12 -12.67
C PHE A 164 0.30 -11.46 -13.13
N ASP A 165 -0.62 -11.47 -14.09
CA ASP A 165 -1.17 -12.70 -14.65
C ASP A 165 -0.08 -13.54 -15.34
N SER A 166 0.82 -12.91 -16.08
CA SER A 166 1.96 -13.57 -16.71
C SER A 166 2.87 -14.24 -15.68
N VAL A 167 3.16 -13.56 -14.56
CA VAL A 167 3.97 -14.11 -13.47
C VAL A 167 3.25 -15.27 -12.77
N PHE A 168 1.97 -15.10 -12.42
CA PHE A 168 1.20 -16.14 -11.75
C PHE A 168 1.08 -17.39 -12.63
N ASN A 169 0.79 -17.23 -13.92
CA ASN A 169 0.75 -18.34 -14.86
C ASN A 169 2.09 -19.07 -14.96
N LYS A 170 3.20 -18.33 -15.01
CA LYS A 170 4.55 -18.93 -15.02
C LYS A 170 4.82 -19.73 -13.74
N ILE A 171 4.60 -19.14 -12.57
CA ILE A 171 4.85 -19.81 -11.28
C ILE A 171 3.94 -21.04 -11.13
N HIS A 172 2.66 -20.93 -11.50
CA HIS A 172 1.73 -22.07 -11.46
C HIS A 172 2.18 -23.22 -12.39
N SER A 173 2.63 -22.90 -13.59
CA SER A 173 3.19 -23.89 -14.52
C SER A 173 4.42 -24.59 -13.94
N GLU A 174 5.33 -23.84 -13.31
CA GLU A 174 6.52 -24.39 -12.66
C GLU A 174 6.18 -25.26 -11.44
N VAL A 175 5.19 -24.87 -10.64
CA VAL A 175 4.69 -25.67 -9.50
C VAL A 175 4.10 -27.00 -10.00
N ILE A 176 3.32 -26.99 -11.08
CA ILE A 176 2.74 -28.22 -11.66
C ILE A 176 3.84 -29.13 -12.19
N LYS A 177 4.84 -28.59 -12.90
CA LYS A 177 6.01 -29.34 -13.37
C LYS A 177 6.77 -29.99 -12.22
N CYS A 178 7.10 -29.22 -11.17
CA CYS A 178 7.76 -29.74 -9.97
C CYS A 178 6.96 -30.86 -9.30
N LYS A 179 5.63 -30.73 -9.17
CA LYS A 179 4.76 -31.78 -8.60
C LYS A 179 4.78 -33.06 -9.43
N ASN A 180 4.77 -32.95 -10.76
CA ASN A 180 4.79 -34.11 -11.64
C ASN A 180 6.15 -34.83 -11.57
N GLU A 181 7.25 -34.08 -11.61
CA GLU A 181 8.61 -34.61 -11.44
C GLU A 181 8.79 -35.27 -10.07
N GLN A 182 8.22 -34.69 -9.01
CA GLN A 182 8.27 -35.27 -7.67
C GLN A 182 7.57 -36.63 -7.61
N LYS A 183 6.38 -36.75 -8.21
CA LYS A 183 5.66 -38.03 -8.31
C LYS A 183 6.45 -39.08 -9.09
N LEU A 184 7.17 -38.68 -10.14
CA LEU A 184 8.02 -39.58 -10.91
C LEU A 184 9.23 -40.04 -10.10
N ALA A 185 9.90 -39.13 -9.39
CA ALA A 185 11.02 -39.44 -8.50
C ALA A 185 10.63 -40.41 -7.38
N LEU A 186 9.45 -40.22 -6.77
CA LEU A 186 8.89 -41.14 -5.78
C LEU A 186 8.62 -42.54 -6.37
N LYS A 187 8.09 -42.61 -7.60
CA LYS A 187 7.90 -43.90 -8.30
C LYS A 187 9.23 -44.58 -8.62
N ALA A 188 10.27 -43.81 -8.91
CA ALA A 188 11.62 -44.30 -9.17
C ALA A 188 12.42 -44.63 -7.87
N LYS A 189 11.82 -44.44 -6.69
CA LYS A 189 12.46 -44.60 -5.36
C LYS A 189 13.69 -43.69 -5.16
N ASP A 190 13.77 -42.56 -5.86
CA ASP A 190 14.80 -41.55 -5.62
C ASP A 190 14.31 -40.55 -4.57
N GLU A 191 14.56 -40.88 -3.29
CA GLU A 191 14.14 -40.06 -2.15
C GLU A 191 14.85 -38.70 -2.07
N SER A 192 16.11 -38.63 -2.55
CA SER A 192 16.90 -37.40 -2.54
C SER A 192 16.30 -36.38 -3.50
N LEU A 193 16.03 -36.80 -4.73
CA LEU A 193 15.39 -35.97 -5.75
C LEU A 193 13.97 -35.57 -5.34
N ALA A 194 13.19 -36.51 -4.80
CA ALA A 194 11.83 -36.22 -4.33
C ALA A 194 11.81 -35.16 -3.20
N ARG A 195 12.79 -35.18 -2.30
CA ARG A 195 12.94 -34.19 -1.22
C ARG A 195 13.34 -32.82 -1.76
N LEU A 196 14.31 -32.76 -2.70
CA LEU A 196 14.73 -31.51 -3.32
C LEU A 196 13.58 -30.85 -4.07
N LEU A 197 12.78 -31.63 -4.81
CA LEU A 197 11.60 -31.13 -5.52
C LEU A 197 10.51 -30.63 -4.57
N ALA A 198 10.35 -31.26 -3.40
CA ALA A 198 9.45 -30.77 -2.35
C ALA A 198 9.87 -29.38 -1.83
N LEU A 199 11.16 -29.18 -1.59
CA LEU A 199 11.71 -27.89 -1.15
C LEU A 199 11.51 -26.81 -2.23
N LYS A 200 11.83 -27.13 -3.49
CA LYS A 200 11.62 -26.23 -4.63
C LYS A 200 10.14 -25.83 -4.76
N GLN A 201 9.22 -26.78 -4.60
CA GLN A 201 7.79 -26.48 -4.62
C GLN A 201 7.38 -25.53 -3.49
N SER A 202 7.92 -25.73 -2.28
CA SER A 202 7.66 -24.84 -1.14
C SER A 202 8.16 -23.42 -1.42
N GLN A 203 9.35 -23.28 -1.99
CA GLN A 203 9.94 -21.98 -2.35
C GLN A 203 9.10 -21.26 -3.42
N LEU A 204 8.66 -21.97 -4.47
CA LEU A 204 7.80 -21.39 -5.51
C LEU A 204 6.46 -20.90 -4.94
N ASN A 205 5.88 -21.64 -3.99
CA ASN A 205 4.66 -21.19 -3.31
C ASN A 205 4.89 -19.96 -2.44
N GLU A 206 6.02 -19.86 -1.75
CA GLU A 206 6.38 -18.67 -0.97
C GLU A 206 6.54 -17.45 -1.88
N GLN A 207 7.25 -17.60 -3.00
CA GLN A 207 7.39 -16.55 -4.01
C GLN A 207 6.02 -16.10 -4.54
N LEU A 208 5.11 -17.04 -4.83
CA LEU A 208 3.75 -16.72 -5.27
C LEU A 208 3.02 -15.82 -4.26
N GLU A 209 3.10 -16.16 -2.97
CA GLU A 209 2.47 -15.37 -1.91
C GLU A 209 3.11 -13.98 -1.76
N GLU A 210 4.42 -13.83 -1.99
CA GLU A 210 5.05 -12.50 -2.03
C GLU A 210 4.55 -11.66 -3.21
N PHE A 211 4.44 -12.25 -4.40
CA PHE A 211 3.88 -11.53 -5.56
C PHE A 211 2.44 -11.08 -5.32
N LYS A 212 1.61 -11.92 -4.68
CA LYS A 212 0.24 -11.55 -4.30
C LYS A 212 0.21 -10.39 -3.30
N ARG A 213 1.04 -10.44 -2.27
CA ARG A 213 1.16 -9.34 -1.29
C ARG A 213 1.54 -8.03 -1.97
N LEU A 214 2.55 -8.07 -2.84
CA LEU A 214 2.98 -6.90 -3.60
C LEU A 214 1.85 -6.36 -4.48
N MET A 215 1.12 -7.23 -5.18
CA MET A 215 -0.03 -6.85 -6.01
C MET A 215 -1.11 -6.14 -5.18
N TYR A 216 -1.49 -6.68 -4.03
CA TYR A 216 -2.50 -6.05 -3.17
C TYR A 216 -2.02 -4.72 -2.60
N SER A 217 -0.76 -4.63 -2.17
CA SER A 217 -0.16 -3.39 -1.67
C SER A 217 -0.11 -2.32 -2.76
N LEU A 218 0.25 -2.68 -3.99
CA LEU A 218 0.24 -1.78 -5.14
C LEU A 218 -1.16 -1.31 -5.51
N ASN A 219 -2.13 -2.23 -5.64
CA ASN A 219 -3.50 -1.87 -5.99
C ASN A 219 -4.13 -0.94 -4.93
N SER A 220 -3.87 -1.22 -3.65
CA SER A 220 -4.27 -0.34 -2.54
C SER A 220 -3.67 1.05 -2.66
N ALA A 221 -2.38 1.15 -3.03
CA ALA A 221 -1.70 2.43 -3.22
C ALA A 221 -2.22 3.19 -4.46
N LEU A 222 -2.51 2.49 -5.56
CA LEU A 222 -3.10 3.08 -6.77
C LEU A 222 -4.49 3.64 -6.47
N THR A 223 -5.38 2.87 -5.85
CA THR A 223 -6.71 3.36 -5.46
C THR A 223 -6.61 4.56 -4.52
N PHE A 224 -5.66 4.56 -3.58
CA PHE A 224 -5.45 5.70 -2.67
C PHE A 224 -5.06 6.99 -3.40
N LEU A 225 -4.24 6.90 -4.44
CA LEU A 225 -3.81 8.07 -5.22
C LEU A 225 -4.88 8.50 -6.23
N GLN A 226 -5.56 7.56 -6.88
CA GLN A 226 -6.65 7.85 -7.82
C GLN A 226 -7.89 8.41 -7.13
N ALA A 227 -8.22 7.96 -5.92
CA ALA A 227 -9.30 8.52 -5.13
C ALA A 227 -9.11 10.01 -4.80
N ASN A 228 -7.88 10.53 -4.96
CA ASN A 228 -7.61 11.97 -4.83
C ASN A 228 -7.76 12.71 -6.17
N GLU A 229 -7.47 12.08 -7.32
CA GLU A 229 -7.67 12.71 -8.64
C GLU A 229 -9.16 12.88 -9.02
N VAL A 230 -10.06 12.01 -8.52
CA VAL A 230 -11.51 12.05 -8.82
C VAL A 230 -12.23 13.25 -8.18
N CYS A 231 -11.56 14.03 -7.33
CA CYS A 231 -12.12 15.28 -6.79
C CYS A 231 -12.02 16.47 -7.76
N ASP A 232 -11.29 16.33 -8.87
CA ASP A 232 -10.98 17.41 -9.82
C ASP A 232 -11.59 17.16 -11.23
N GLU A 233 -12.76 16.52 -11.31
CA GLU A 233 -13.56 16.54 -12.55
C GLU A 233 -14.27 17.89 -12.73
N ASN A 234 -13.49 18.93 -12.98
CA ASN A 234 -13.87 20.12 -13.75
C ASN A 234 -12.63 20.60 -14.53
N ILE A 235 -12.14 19.78 -15.45
CA ILE A 235 -11.24 20.25 -16.50
C ILE A 235 -12.03 20.27 -17.79
N GLU A 236 -12.39 21.49 -18.18
CA GLU A 236 -13.07 21.87 -19.40
C GLU A 236 -12.43 21.20 -20.63
N GLU A 237 -13.32 20.66 -21.47
CA GLU A 237 -13.06 20.30 -22.85
C GLU A 237 -12.45 21.49 -23.59
N THR A 238 -11.15 21.49 -23.80
CA THR A 238 -10.51 22.20 -24.90
C THR A 238 -9.17 21.51 -25.17
N TYR A 239 -8.69 21.53 -26.41
CA TYR A 239 -7.53 20.79 -26.94
C TYR A 239 -7.82 19.40 -27.55
N LEU A 240 -8.86 19.32 -28.40
CA LEU A 240 -8.85 18.41 -29.56
C LEU A 240 -9.28 19.15 -30.85
N ASP A 241 -8.78 20.36 -31.05
CA ASP A 241 -8.75 21.02 -32.34
C ASP A 241 -7.33 21.57 -32.53
N ASP A 242 -6.43 20.71 -33.01
CA ASP A 242 -5.38 21.01 -33.99
C ASP A 242 -4.30 19.91 -34.00
N PHE A 243 -4.21 19.25 -35.16
CA PHE A 243 -3.24 18.25 -35.66
C PHE A 243 -3.50 16.76 -35.39
#